data_AF-D3BEU6-F1
#
_entry.id   AF-D3BEU6-F1
#
_cell.length_a   1.000
_cell.length_b   1.000
_cell.length_c   1.000
_cell.angle_alpha   90.00
_cell.angle_beta   90.00
_cell.angle_gamma   90.00
#
_symmetry.space_group_name_H-M   'P 1'
#
loop_
_entity.id
_entity.type
_entity.pdbx_description
1 polymer ?
#
loop_
_entity_poly.entity_id
_entity_poly.type
_entity_poly.pdbx_seq_one_letter_code
_entity_poly.pdbx_strand_id
1 'polypeptide(L)'
;MNSNSSGSSNNQEIKKDLLINVDIQYQYPSLPTGCEVTSVSMLLKHCCKGDDNDQDRYSKEVLAEQVGKEQDPCQDHISLVGGNPYRAFVGLPTSKLSFGMFHQPVYHLIDNQFNNSNDNNNNNNNSNSLKAIDLTDKCNDLANIKYPLKLNESEEYIKSRLDHFETETTSGSDDDDDESDIEILKNHLNKYNYPIIIWMTLELRKPSITDTWIDVNVPENEIHWVSPEHCALLVGYNENEFIINDPHTGKVEYYNKDLFLKRWRQMGRQAVSIIQ
;
A
#
# COMPACT_ATOMS: atom_id res chain seq x y z
N MET A 1 1.15 -51.52 16.07
CA MET A 1 0.99 -50.72 14.84
C MET A 1 0.88 -49.27 15.28
N ASN A 2 2.02 -48.58 15.35
CA ASN A 2 2.08 -47.15 15.68
C ASN A 2 2.34 -46.41 14.38
N SER A 3 1.38 -45.65 13.90
CA SER A 3 1.57 -44.67 12.83
C SER A 3 1.29 -43.28 13.41
N ASN A 4 2.34 -42.65 13.93
CA ASN A 4 2.36 -41.20 14.11
C ASN A 4 2.70 -40.59 12.75
N SER A 5 1.73 -39.97 12.09
CA SER A 5 1.97 -39.08 10.96
C SER A 5 2.33 -37.70 11.49
N SER A 6 3.61 -37.35 11.38
CA SER A 6 4.14 -36.01 11.60
C SER A 6 3.64 -35.05 10.49
N GLY A 7 2.69 -34.19 10.84
CA GLY A 7 2.46 -32.95 10.09
C GLY A 7 3.52 -31.93 10.49
N SER A 8 4.41 -31.59 9.57
CA SER A 8 5.41 -30.53 9.76
C SER A 8 4.78 -29.19 9.40
N SER A 9 4.30 -28.46 10.41
CA SER A 9 3.98 -27.04 10.30
C SER A 9 5.30 -26.27 10.43
N ASN A 10 5.81 -25.72 9.33
CA ASN A 10 6.93 -24.77 9.38
C ASN A 10 6.43 -23.43 9.95
N ASN A 11 6.34 -23.31 11.27
CA ASN A 11 6.26 -22.01 11.93
C ASN A 11 7.66 -21.39 11.90
N GLN A 12 7.94 -20.56 10.90
CA GLN A 12 9.09 -19.65 10.99
C GLN A 12 8.84 -18.67 12.13
N GLU A 13 9.77 -18.58 13.06
CA GLU A 13 9.70 -17.67 14.20
C GLU A 13 9.81 -16.22 13.70
N ILE A 14 8.81 -15.39 14.01
CA ILE A 14 8.78 -13.97 13.66
C ILE A 14 9.89 -13.27 14.44
N LYS A 15 10.78 -12.57 13.73
CA LYS A 15 11.87 -11.85 14.38
C LYS A 15 11.33 -10.73 15.27
N LYS A 16 12.02 -10.49 16.37
CA LYS A 16 11.74 -9.40 17.30
C LYS A 16 11.91 -8.01 16.66
N ASP A 17 12.88 -7.91 15.76
CA ASP A 17 13.20 -6.74 14.98
C ASP A 17 13.64 -7.15 13.56
N LEU A 18 13.35 -6.29 12.58
CA LEU A 18 13.71 -6.50 11.19
C LEU A 18 13.88 -5.13 10.51
N LEU A 19 14.92 -5.02 9.70
CA LEU A 19 15.13 -3.88 8.80
C LEU A 19 15.64 -4.37 7.45
N ILE A 20 14.90 -4.07 6.40
CA ILE A 20 15.28 -4.33 5.02
C ILE A 20 15.98 -3.08 4.49
N ASN A 21 17.23 -3.23 4.04
CA ASN A 21 18.00 -2.11 3.51
C ASN A 21 17.58 -1.79 2.06
N VAL A 22 16.73 -0.78 1.92
CA VAL A 22 16.22 -0.28 0.63
C VAL A 22 16.79 1.10 0.35
N ASP A 23 17.27 1.32 -0.88
CA ASP A 23 17.76 2.63 -1.30
C ASP A 23 16.58 3.61 -1.34
N ILE A 24 16.67 4.66 -0.52
CA ILE A 24 15.59 5.62 -0.38
C ILE A 24 15.49 6.55 -1.58
N GLN A 25 14.26 6.93 -1.93
CA GLN A 25 13.97 7.92 -2.96
C GLN A 25 13.10 9.04 -2.42
N TYR A 26 13.32 10.23 -2.94
CA TYR A 26 12.53 11.43 -2.65
C TYR A 26 11.66 11.77 -3.87
N GLN A 27 10.37 12.05 -3.66
CA GLN A 27 9.42 12.27 -4.77
C GLN A 27 9.58 13.63 -5.46
N TYR A 28 10.07 14.64 -4.73
CA TYR A 28 10.19 16.00 -5.25
C TYR A 28 11.52 16.24 -5.98
N PRO A 29 11.56 17.22 -6.91
CA PRO A 29 10.45 18.06 -7.37
C PRO A 29 9.62 17.44 -8.50
N SER A 30 10.03 16.30 -9.05
CA SER A 30 9.47 15.75 -10.29
C SER A 30 8.04 15.22 -10.10
N LEU A 31 7.73 14.63 -8.96
CA LEU A 31 6.46 13.96 -8.69
C LEU A 31 5.81 14.48 -7.39
N PRO A 32 5.27 15.72 -7.37
CA PRO A 32 4.72 16.31 -6.15
C PRO A 32 3.61 15.50 -5.48
N THR A 33 2.82 14.73 -6.24
CA THR A 33 1.77 13.83 -5.74
C THR A 33 2.09 12.35 -5.99
N GLY A 34 3.34 12.01 -6.34
CA GLY A 34 3.71 10.65 -6.74
C GLY A 34 4.26 9.77 -5.61
N CYS A 35 3.69 9.82 -4.42
CA CYS A 35 4.17 9.04 -3.28
C CYS A 35 4.05 7.52 -3.52
N GLU A 36 2.98 7.09 -4.18
CA GLU A 36 2.70 5.70 -4.57
C GLU A 36 3.70 5.21 -5.60
N VAL A 37 3.86 5.91 -6.73
CA VAL A 37 4.80 5.51 -7.80
C VAL A 37 6.25 5.56 -7.34
N THR A 38 6.60 6.48 -6.43
CA THR A 38 7.94 6.53 -5.83
C THR A 38 8.17 5.34 -4.89
N SER A 39 7.16 4.93 -4.12
CA SER A 39 7.20 3.73 -3.28
C SER A 39 7.30 2.45 -4.12
N VAL A 40 6.57 2.36 -5.24
CA VAL A 40 6.72 1.29 -6.23
C VAL A 40 8.13 1.23 -6.79
N SER A 41 8.73 2.38 -7.12
CA SER A 41 10.11 2.46 -7.60
C SER A 41 11.10 1.90 -6.58
N MET A 42 10.99 2.29 -5.31
CA MET A 42 11.84 1.78 -4.23
C MET A 42 11.70 0.26 -4.06
N LEU A 43 10.46 -0.26 -4.07
CA LEU A 43 10.18 -1.69 -3.98
C LEU A 43 10.81 -2.46 -5.15
N LEU A 44 10.50 -2.08 -6.40
CA LEU A 44 10.96 -2.79 -7.59
C LEU A 44 12.47 -2.74 -7.75
N LYS A 45 13.09 -1.57 -7.53
CA LYS A 45 14.55 -1.44 -7.57
C LYS A 45 15.24 -2.29 -6.51
N HIS A 46 14.61 -2.52 -5.36
CA HIS A 46 15.15 -3.43 -4.33
C HIS A 46 14.99 -4.90 -4.73
N CYS A 47 13.80 -5.31 -5.16
CA CYS A 47 13.51 -6.72 -5.45
C CYS A 47 14.16 -7.22 -6.74
N CYS A 48 14.46 -6.31 -7.68
CA CYS A 48 15.03 -6.64 -8.99
C CYS A 48 16.52 -6.25 -9.12
N LYS A 49 17.25 -6.05 -8.01
CA LYS A 49 18.69 -5.76 -8.05
C LYS A 49 19.45 -6.88 -8.78
N GLY A 50 20.19 -6.53 -9.83
CA GLY A 50 20.98 -7.47 -10.63
C GLY A 50 20.43 -7.78 -12.03
N ASP A 51 19.28 -7.22 -12.41
CA ASP A 51 18.87 -7.16 -13.82
C ASP A 51 19.66 -6.03 -14.50
N ASP A 52 20.84 -6.38 -15.02
CA ASP A 52 21.83 -5.44 -15.58
C ASP A 52 21.35 -4.70 -16.85
N ASN A 53 20.17 -5.03 -17.38
CA ASN A 53 19.73 -4.55 -18.69
C ASN A 53 19.01 -3.19 -18.68
N ASP A 54 18.57 -2.65 -17.54
CA ASP A 54 17.93 -1.33 -17.52
C ASP A 54 17.78 -0.76 -16.10
N GLN A 55 18.78 0.00 -15.61
CA GLN A 55 18.69 0.65 -14.29
C GLN A 55 17.56 1.70 -14.21
N ASP A 56 17.05 2.17 -15.36
CA ASP A 56 16.05 3.23 -15.44
C ASP A 56 14.62 2.69 -15.59
N ARG A 57 14.45 1.41 -15.96
CA ARG A 57 13.15 0.75 -16.11
C ARG A 57 12.23 0.93 -14.91
N TYR A 58 12.78 0.83 -13.71
CA TYR A 58 12.02 0.97 -12.46
C TYR A 58 12.19 2.35 -11.82
N SER A 59 12.62 3.37 -12.56
CA SER A 59 12.63 4.74 -12.07
C SER A 59 11.20 5.23 -11.81
N LYS A 60 11.05 6.10 -10.79
CA LYS A 60 9.75 6.68 -10.43
C LYS A 60 9.14 7.49 -11.59
N GLU A 61 9.96 8.12 -12.41
CA GLU A 61 9.52 8.84 -13.62
C GLU A 61 8.92 7.88 -14.66
N VAL A 62 9.59 6.78 -14.98
CA VAL A 62 9.07 5.77 -15.93
C VAL A 62 7.77 5.16 -15.40
N LEU A 63 7.71 4.83 -14.11
CA LEU A 63 6.51 4.28 -13.49
C LEU A 63 5.35 5.29 -13.46
N ALA A 64 5.64 6.58 -13.26
CA ALA A 64 4.66 7.65 -13.35
C ALA A 64 4.09 7.81 -14.76
N GLU A 65 4.86 7.53 -15.81
CA GLU A 65 4.36 7.50 -17.19
C GLU A 65 3.47 6.27 -17.43
N GLN A 66 3.88 5.10 -16.94
CA GLN A 66 3.21 3.82 -17.15
C GLN A 66 1.89 3.66 -16.39
N VAL A 67 1.74 4.28 -15.22
CA VAL A 67 0.53 4.10 -14.42
C VAL A 67 -0.71 4.61 -15.16
N GLY A 68 -1.82 3.87 -15.05
CA GLY A 68 -3.12 4.32 -15.53
C GLY A 68 -3.56 5.59 -14.82
N LYS A 69 -4.19 6.51 -15.56
CA LYS A 69 -4.59 7.83 -15.06
C LYS A 69 -6.03 8.11 -15.41
N GLU A 70 -6.70 8.82 -14.52
CA GLU A 70 -8.03 9.37 -14.73
C GLU A 70 -8.06 10.84 -14.37
N GLN A 71 -9.12 11.54 -14.79
CA GLN A 71 -9.21 12.99 -14.64
C GLN A 71 -9.30 13.40 -13.16
N ASP A 72 -8.66 14.52 -12.84
CA ASP A 72 -8.91 15.24 -11.59
C ASP A 72 -10.41 15.63 -11.51
N PRO A 73 -11.00 15.67 -10.31
CA PRO A 73 -12.35 16.19 -10.11
C PRO A 73 -12.48 17.61 -10.66
N CYS A 74 -13.40 17.81 -11.58
CA CYS A 74 -13.73 19.11 -12.13
C CYS A 74 -15.22 19.39 -12.06
N GLN A 75 -15.59 20.68 -12.03
CA GLN A 75 -16.99 21.08 -12.01
C GLN A 75 -17.67 20.67 -13.33
N ASP A 76 -18.71 19.84 -13.23
CA ASP A 76 -19.64 19.52 -14.31
C ASP A 76 -21.07 19.90 -13.91
N HIS A 77 -21.59 20.93 -14.57
CA HIS A 77 -22.84 21.59 -14.21
C HIS A 77 -22.92 21.95 -12.72
N ILE A 78 -23.56 21.11 -11.91
CA ILE A 78 -23.80 21.31 -10.47
C ILE A 78 -22.93 20.42 -9.57
N SER A 79 -22.30 19.38 -10.10
CA SER A 79 -21.56 18.38 -9.32
C SER A 79 -20.08 18.39 -9.69
N LEU A 80 -19.22 17.97 -8.76
CA LEU A 80 -17.84 17.61 -9.09
C LEU A 80 -17.85 16.19 -9.67
N VAL A 81 -17.16 15.99 -10.79
CA VAL A 81 -17.05 14.70 -11.48
C VAL A 81 -15.58 14.40 -11.74
N GLY A 82 -15.12 13.22 -11.35
CA GLY A 82 -13.70 12.87 -11.33
C GLY A 82 -13.45 11.38 -11.52
N GLY A 83 -12.17 11.01 -11.60
CA GLY A 83 -11.73 9.62 -11.68
C GLY A 83 -11.92 8.83 -10.39
N ASN A 84 -11.68 7.52 -10.43
CA ASN A 84 -11.78 6.64 -9.28
C ASN A 84 -10.39 6.12 -8.85
N PRO A 85 -9.94 6.39 -7.60
CA PRO A 85 -8.60 6.01 -7.14
C PRO A 85 -8.42 4.49 -6.99
N TYR A 86 -9.49 3.71 -6.93
CA TYR A 86 -9.43 2.24 -6.99
C TYR A 86 -9.19 1.70 -8.40
N ARG A 87 -9.30 2.54 -9.43
CA ARG A 87 -9.18 2.12 -10.85
C ARG A 87 -7.90 2.65 -11.49
N ALA A 88 -7.48 3.85 -11.13
CA ALA A 88 -6.33 4.54 -11.70
C ALA A 88 -5.82 5.65 -10.78
N PHE A 89 -4.69 6.28 -11.12
CA PHE A 89 -4.25 7.52 -10.48
C PHE A 89 -5.18 8.68 -10.87
N VAL A 90 -5.80 9.32 -9.88
CA VAL A 90 -6.67 10.47 -10.10
C VAL A 90 -5.80 11.73 -10.25
N GLY A 91 -5.73 12.22 -11.48
CA GLY A 91 -4.88 13.32 -11.91
C GLY A 91 -3.52 12.89 -12.44
N LEU A 92 -2.48 13.67 -12.15
CA LEU A 92 -1.11 13.42 -12.61
C LEU A 92 -0.13 13.41 -11.44
N PRO A 93 0.79 12.42 -11.32
CA PRO A 93 1.83 12.42 -10.28
C PRO A 93 2.75 13.65 -10.30
N THR A 94 2.88 14.29 -11.47
CA THR A 94 3.70 15.50 -11.69
C THR A 94 2.98 16.79 -11.29
N SER A 95 1.69 16.73 -10.99
CA SER A 95 0.88 17.89 -10.56
C SER A 95 1.02 18.11 -9.06
N LYS A 96 0.91 19.36 -8.61
CA LYS A 96 0.81 19.70 -7.18
C LYS A 96 -0.62 19.68 -6.66
N LEU A 97 -1.60 19.56 -7.55
CA LEU A 97 -3.03 19.74 -7.28
C LEU A 97 -3.83 18.46 -7.48
N SER A 98 -3.18 17.39 -7.94
CA SER A 98 -3.83 16.11 -8.15
C SER A 98 -3.93 15.32 -6.86
N PHE A 99 -4.67 14.22 -6.92
CA PHE A 99 -4.90 13.32 -5.80
C PHE A 99 -3.85 12.19 -5.85
N GLY A 100 -4.30 10.95 -5.88
CA GLY A 100 -3.45 9.77 -5.83
C GLY A 100 -4.17 8.53 -6.38
N MET A 101 -3.71 7.36 -5.94
CA MET A 101 -4.29 6.07 -6.28
C MET A 101 -4.28 5.14 -5.06
N PHE A 102 -5.15 4.13 -5.08
CA PHE A 102 -5.25 3.13 -4.03
C PHE A 102 -4.55 1.81 -4.40
N HIS A 103 -4.69 0.80 -3.53
CA HIS A 103 -3.96 -0.46 -3.63
C HIS A 103 -4.10 -1.18 -4.98
N GLN A 104 -5.29 -1.19 -5.58
CA GLN A 104 -5.56 -1.95 -6.82
C GLN A 104 -4.72 -1.47 -8.03
N PRO A 105 -4.69 -0.18 -8.41
CA PRO A 105 -3.82 0.27 -9.50
C PRO A 105 -2.32 0.13 -9.19
N VAL A 106 -1.91 0.21 -7.92
CA VAL A 106 -0.52 -0.10 -7.52
C VAL A 106 -0.18 -1.57 -7.74
N TYR A 107 -1.07 -2.48 -7.32
CA TYR A 107 -0.93 -3.91 -7.57
C TYR A 107 -0.78 -4.20 -9.06
N HIS A 108 -1.67 -3.66 -9.90
CA HIS A 108 -1.60 -3.84 -11.35
C HIS A 108 -0.33 -3.25 -11.97
N LEU A 109 0.13 -2.09 -11.50
CA LEU A 109 1.38 -1.48 -11.96
C LEU A 109 2.57 -2.40 -11.71
N ILE A 110 2.65 -3.03 -10.54
CA ILE A 110 3.70 -4.00 -10.17
C ILE A 110 3.55 -5.28 -11.00
N ASP A 111 2.35 -5.86 -11.06
CA ASP A 111 2.11 -7.13 -11.75
C ASP A 111 2.45 -7.05 -13.25
N ASN A 112 2.13 -5.92 -13.88
CA ASN A 112 2.49 -5.65 -15.28
C ASN A 112 4.01 -5.66 -15.52
N GLN A 113 4.84 -5.32 -14.53
CA GLN A 113 6.30 -5.38 -14.69
C GLN A 113 6.81 -6.82 -14.84
N PHE A 114 6.15 -7.78 -14.18
CA PHE A 114 6.54 -9.19 -14.24
C PHE A 114 5.96 -9.90 -15.45
N ASN A 115 4.73 -9.55 -15.85
CA ASN A 115 4.10 -10.15 -17.03
C ASN A 115 4.76 -9.70 -18.35
N ASN A 116 5.08 -8.40 -18.49
CA ASN A 116 5.74 -7.89 -19.70
C ASN A 116 7.19 -8.39 -19.87
N SER A 117 7.83 -8.83 -18.79
CA SER A 117 9.20 -9.39 -18.84
C SER A 117 9.23 -10.82 -19.40
N ASN A 118 8.16 -11.59 -19.20
CA ASN A 118 8.11 -13.01 -19.58
C ASN A 118 7.90 -13.22 -21.09
N ASP A 119 7.29 -12.27 -21.79
CA ASP A 119 7.03 -12.39 -23.24
C ASP A 119 8.29 -12.20 -24.11
N ASN A 120 9.35 -11.58 -23.58
CA ASN A 120 10.59 -11.31 -24.34
C ASN A 120 11.68 -12.38 -24.17
N ASN A 121 11.54 -13.34 -23.26
CA ASN A 121 12.56 -14.38 -22.99
C ASN A 121 11.96 -15.80 -23.02
N ASN A 122 11.52 -16.25 -24.20
CA ASN A 122 11.36 -17.68 -24.46
C ASN A 122 12.76 -18.31 -24.60
N ASN A 123 13.35 -18.75 -23.48
CA ASN A 123 14.09 -20.02 -23.36
C ASN A 123 14.70 -20.21 -21.95
N ASN A 124 14.34 -21.34 -21.34
CA ASN A 124 15.04 -22.10 -20.28
C ASN A 124 14.96 -21.68 -18.80
N ASN A 125 14.22 -22.53 -18.07
CA ASN A 125 14.56 -23.19 -16.79
C ASN A 125 14.63 -22.38 -15.48
N ASN A 126 13.71 -22.72 -14.56
CA ASN A 126 13.81 -22.57 -13.10
C ASN A 126 14.20 -21.18 -12.54
N SER A 127 13.50 -20.12 -12.98
CA SER A 127 13.47 -18.86 -12.20
C SER A 127 12.25 -18.84 -11.30
N ASN A 128 12.48 -18.75 -10.00
CA ASN A 128 11.49 -18.33 -9.02
C ASN A 128 10.84 -17.01 -9.49
N SER A 129 9.60 -17.07 -9.99
CA SER A 129 8.96 -15.90 -10.58
C SER A 129 8.40 -14.99 -9.49
N LEU A 130 8.88 -13.74 -9.48
CA LEU A 130 8.29 -12.69 -8.66
C LEU A 130 6.83 -12.45 -9.07
N LYS A 131 5.96 -12.23 -8.09
CA LYS A 131 4.53 -11.94 -8.30
C LYS A 131 4.09 -10.81 -7.39
N ALA A 132 3.25 -9.91 -7.89
CA ALA A 132 2.58 -8.94 -7.05
C ALA A 132 1.67 -9.67 -6.04
N ILE A 133 1.49 -9.07 -4.86
CA ILE A 133 0.51 -9.53 -3.88
C ILE A 133 -0.21 -8.34 -3.27
N ASP A 134 -1.54 -8.43 -3.22
CA ASP A 134 -2.37 -7.48 -2.50
C ASP A 134 -2.58 -7.98 -1.06
N LEU A 135 -1.97 -7.29 -0.11
CA LEU A 135 -2.12 -7.62 1.32
C LEU A 135 -3.40 -7.00 1.88
N THR A 136 -3.99 -6.01 1.20
CA THR A 136 -5.28 -5.42 1.55
C THR A 136 -6.38 -6.48 1.55
N ASP A 137 -6.43 -7.30 0.50
CA ASP A 137 -7.41 -8.39 0.38
C ASP A 137 -7.21 -9.43 1.50
N LYS A 138 -5.96 -9.74 1.84
CA LYS A 138 -5.67 -10.65 2.97
C LYS A 138 -6.15 -10.10 4.30
N CYS A 139 -6.00 -8.79 4.52
CA CYS A 139 -6.54 -8.14 5.71
C CYS A 139 -8.08 -8.16 5.71
N ASN A 140 -8.70 -7.94 4.56
CA ASN A 140 -10.16 -7.98 4.41
C ASN A 140 -10.76 -9.38 4.64
N ASP A 141 -10.01 -10.44 4.37
CA ASP A 141 -10.45 -11.84 4.57
C ASP A 141 -10.37 -12.32 6.04
N LEU A 142 -9.85 -11.49 6.96
CA LEU A 142 -9.77 -11.85 8.38
C LEU A 142 -11.18 -11.93 8.99
N ALA A 143 -11.48 -13.05 9.67
CA ALA A 143 -12.83 -13.41 10.10
C ALA A 143 -13.55 -12.37 10.98
N ASN A 144 -12.79 -11.60 11.78
CA ASN A 144 -13.32 -10.62 12.71
C ASN A 144 -12.90 -9.18 12.37
N ILE A 145 -12.50 -8.93 11.11
CA ILE A 145 -12.02 -7.62 10.68
C ILE A 145 -13.09 -6.54 10.88
N LYS A 146 -12.75 -5.53 11.68
CA LYS A 146 -13.59 -4.32 11.82
C LYS A 146 -13.29 -3.37 10.68
N TYR A 147 -14.36 -2.93 10.02
CA TYR A 147 -14.34 -2.04 8.87
C TYR A 147 -13.41 -2.52 7.74
N PRO A 148 -13.67 -3.68 7.10
CA PRO A 148 -12.94 -4.08 5.90
C PRO A 148 -13.13 -3.04 4.80
N LEU A 149 -12.08 -2.80 4.02
CA LEU A 149 -12.14 -1.84 2.91
C LEU A 149 -13.11 -2.35 1.84
N LYS A 150 -14.03 -1.50 1.41
CA LYS A 150 -14.99 -1.82 0.35
C LYS A 150 -14.83 -0.89 -0.83
N LEU A 151 -15.21 -1.36 -2.01
CA LEU A 151 -15.46 -0.45 -3.12
C LEU A 151 -16.73 0.36 -2.82
N ASN A 152 -16.72 1.64 -3.16
CA ASN A 152 -17.87 2.54 -3.06
C ASN A 152 -18.41 2.66 -1.63
N GLU A 153 -17.51 2.84 -0.65
CA GLU A 153 -17.89 3.11 0.75
C GLU A 153 -18.70 4.41 0.84
N SER A 154 -19.79 4.41 1.61
CA SER A 154 -20.52 5.65 1.89
C SER A 154 -19.73 6.57 2.82
N GLU A 155 -20.04 7.86 2.78
CA GLU A 155 -19.45 8.86 3.68
C GLU A 155 -19.59 8.44 5.15
N GLU A 156 -20.75 7.92 5.57
CA GLU A 156 -21.00 7.47 6.94
C GLU A 156 -20.15 6.26 7.32
N TYR A 157 -19.94 5.32 6.39
CA TYR A 157 -19.10 4.15 6.63
C TYR A 157 -17.65 4.59 6.86
N ILE A 158 -17.14 5.49 6.02
CA ILE A 158 -15.79 6.04 6.15
C ILE A 158 -15.67 6.80 7.48
N LYS A 159 -16.60 7.71 7.79
CA LYS A 159 -16.59 8.45 9.07
C LYS A 159 -16.59 7.51 10.28
N SER A 160 -17.41 6.47 10.24
CA SER A 160 -17.46 5.45 11.30
C SER A 160 -16.13 4.71 11.45
N ARG A 161 -15.48 4.35 10.33
CA ARG A 161 -14.13 3.75 10.32
C ARG A 161 -13.10 4.71 10.91
N LEU A 162 -13.12 5.98 10.52
CA LEU A 162 -12.20 7.00 11.02
C LEU A 162 -12.34 7.20 12.54
N ASP A 163 -13.57 7.37 13.04
CA ASP A 163 -13.85 7.62 14.45
C ASP A 163 -13.57 6.40 15.33
N HIS A 164 -13.88 5.20 14.84
CA HIS A 164 -13.62 3.95 15.55
C HIS A 164 -12.14 3.83 15.92
N PHE A 165 -11.25 3.90 14.93
CA PHE A 165 -9.81 3.77 15.18
C PHE A 165 -9.22 5.00 15.85
N GLU A 166 -9.84 6.18 15.77
CA GLU A 166 -9.37 7.34 16.53
C GLU A 166 -9.53 7.13 18.03
N THR A 167 -10.69 6.59 18.45
CA THR A 167 -11.06 6.40 19.86
C THR A 167 -10.51 5.11 20.47
N GLU A 168 -10.15 4.12 19.65
CA GLU A 168 -9.51 2.89 20.10
C GLU A 168 -8.16 3.22 20.77
N THR A 169 -8.07 2.93 22.06
CA THR A 169 -6.81 2.88 22.80
C THR A 169 -6.25 1.48 22.59
N THR A 170 -5.09 1.37 21.96
CA THR A 170 -4.29 0.14 21.77
C THR A 170 -3.78 -0.46 23.09
N SER A 171 -4.30 0.00 24.23
CA SER A 171 -3.83 -0.34 25.56
C SER A 171 -5.01 -0.75 26.44
N GLY A 172 -5.26 -2.07 26.52
CA GLY A 172 -5.81 -2.70 27.72
C GLY A 172 -7.34 -2.82 27.85
N SER A 173 -8.08 -3.12 26.78
CA SER A 173 -9.40 -3.75 26.93
C SER A 173 -9.28 -5.26 26.77
N ASP A 174 -9.89 -6.02 27.69
CA ASP A 174 -9.98 -7.48 27.72
C ASP A 174 -10.71 -8.13 26.51
N ASP A 175 -10.82 -7.41 25.39
CA ASP A 175 -11.25 -7.94 24.10
C ASP A 175 -9.98 -8.35 23.32
N ASP A 176 -9.54 -9.59 23.56
CA ASP A 176 -8.41 -10.29 22.93
C ASP A 176 -7.91 -9.65 21.61
N ASP A 177 -6.73 -9.04 21.70
CA ASP A 177 -5.90 -8.46 20.64
C ASP A 177 -6.02 -9.19 19.29
N ASP A 178 -6.87 -8.67 18.39
CA ASP A 178 -6.86 -9.07 16.99
C ASP A 178 -5.72 -8.33 16.26
N GLU A 179 -4.48 -8.63 16.65
CA GLU A 179 -3.24 -8.22 15.95
C GLU A 179 -3.06 -8.96 14.61
N SER A 180 -4.06 -9.72 14.14
CA SER A 180 -3.92 -10.55 12.94
C SER A 180 -3.58 -9.75 11.68
N ASP A 181 -4.02 -8.50 11.57
CA ASP A 181 -3.65 -7.60 10.49
C ASP A 181 -2.16 -7.18 10.55
N ILE A 182 -1.63 -6.93 11.75
CA ILE A 182 -0.21 -6.67 11.99
C ILE A 182 0.62 -7.90 11.63
N GLU A 183 0.13 -9.08 12.00
CA GLU A 183 0.80 -10.35 11.71
C GLU A 183 0.88 -10.62 10.21
N ILE A 184 -0.06 -10.17 9.39
CA ILE A 184 0.07 -10.22 7.92
C ILE A 184 1.30 -9.43 7.46
N LEU A 185 1.50 -8.22 7.97
CA LEU A 185 2.65 -7.38 7.62
C LEU A 185 3.97 -8.01 8.09
N LYS A 186 4.06 -8.39 9.38
CA LYS A 186 5.27 -8.99 9.95
C LYS A 186 5.62 -10.31 9.25
N ASN A 187 4.65 -11.21 9.06
CA ASN A 187 4.89 -12.48 8.39
C ASN A 187 5.39 -12.29 6.96
N HIS A 188 4.81 -11.33 6.23
CA HIS A 188 5.26 -11.01 4.88
C HIS A 188 6.72 -10.53 4.86
N LEU A 189 7.06 -9.54 5.70
CA LEU A 189 8.42 -9.01 5.81
C LEU A 189 9.43 -10.10 6.21
N ASN A 190 9.11 -10.95 7.18
CA ASN A 190 10.03 -12.01 7.63
C ASN A 190 10.20 -13.13 6.61
N LYS A 191 9.10 -13.54 5.99
CA LYS A 191 9.10 -14.70 5.08
C LYS A 191 9.75 -14.38 3.75
N TYR A 192 9.39 -13.24 3.15
CA TYR A 192 9.82 -12.90 1.80
C TYR A 192 10.98 -11.90 1.78
N ASN A 193 11.24 -11.20 2.88
CA ASN A 193 12.25 -10.13 2.94
C ASN A 193 12.04 -9.08 1.83
N TYR A 194 10.77 -8.82 1.48
CA TYR A 194 10.35 -7.78 0.55
C TYR A 194 9.55 -6.69 1.29
N PRO A 195 9.88 -5.41 1.08
CA PRO A 195 9.16 -4.28 1.67
C PRO A 195 7.68 -4.22 1.24
N ILE A 196 6.88 -3.47 1.98
CA ILE A 196 5.43 -3.35 1.74
C ILE A 196 5.10 -1.89 1.42
N ILE A 197 4.45 -1.64 0.29
CA ILE A 197 3.85 -0.33 -0.01
C ILE A 197 2.58 -0.21 0.81
N ILE A 198 2.42 0.89 1.54
CA ILE A 198 1.36 1.04 2.54
C ILE A 198 0.77 2.44 2.54
N TRP A 199 -0.55 2.54 2.76
CA TRP A 199 -1.24 3.82 2.87
C TRP A 199 -1.37 4.22 4.33
N MET A 200 -0.98 5.45 4.61
CA MET A 200 -1.04 6.12 5.89
C MET A 200 -1.44 7.58 5.68
N THR A 201 -1.14 8.44 6.63
CA THR A 201 -1.32 9.88 6.47
C THR A 201 -0.01 10.62 6.62
N LEU A 202 0.14 11.76 5.96
CA LEU A 202 1.33 12.61 6.09
C LEU A 202 1.59 12.93 7.58
N GLU A 203 2.80 12.59 8.05
CA GLU A 203 3.25 12.77 9.44
C GLU A 203 2.35 12.08 10.48
N LEU A 204 1.60 11.05 10.08
CA LEU A 204 0.59 10.38 10.90
C LEU A 204 -0.47 11.33 11.49
N ARG A 205 -0.78 12.42 10.78
CA ARG A 205 -1.85 13.35 11.14
C ARG A 205 -3.22 12.68 11.07
N LYS A 206 -4.15 13.16 11.88
CA LYS A 206 -5.52 12.64 11.89
C LYS A 206 -6.17 12.84 10.51
N PRO A 207 -6.73 11.78 9.89
CA PRO A 207 -7.43 11.88 8.63
C PRO A 207 -8.85 12.45 8.77
N SER A 208 -9.35 13.03 7.68
CA SER A 208 -10.76 13.41 7.51
C SER A 208 -11.12 13.37 6.03
N ILE A 209 -12.40 13.18 5.72
CA ILE A 209 -12.91 13.38 4.36
C ILE A 209 -12.76 14.87 4.02
N THR A 210 -12.04 15.20 2.95
CA THR A 210 -11.82 16.59 2.52
C THR A 210 -12.50 16.92 1.20
N ASP A 211 -12.64 15.92 0.33
CA ASP A 211 -13.15 16.11 -1.02
C ASP A 211 -14.11 14.98 -1.35
N THR A 212 -15.14 15.31 -2.11
CA THR A 212 -16.14 14.36 -2.59
C THR A 212 -16.49 14.68 -4.04
N TRP A 213 -16.59 13.66 -4.89
CA TRP A 213 -17.01 13.81 -6.28
C TRP A 213 -17.72 12.56 -6.80
N ILE A 214 -18.44 12.70 -7.90
CA ILE A 214 -19.09 11.58 -8.59
C ILE A 214 -18.08 10.88 -9.51
N ASP A 215 -18.03 9.55 -9.49
CA ASP A 215 -17.21 8.77 -10.42
C ASP A 215 -17.71 9.00 -11.85
N VAL A 216 -16.81 9.52 -12.70
CA VAL A 216 -17.11 9.82 -14.11
C VAL A 216 -17.62 8.62 -14.91
N ASN A 217 -17.25 7.40 -14.52
CA ASN A 217 -17.64 6.17 -15.20
C ASN A 217 -18.85 5.48 -14.54
N VAL A 218 -19.22 5.88 -13.32
CA VAL A 218 -20.31 5.26 -12.54
C VAL A 218 -21.07 6.38 -11.80
N PRO A 219 -22.03 7.06 -12.45
CA PRO A 219 -22.68 8.26 -11.90
C PRO A 219 -23.43 8.08 -10.57
N GLU A 220 -23.80 6.85 -10.23
CA GLU A 220 -24.40 6.48 -8.95
C GLU A 220 -23.38 6.29 -7.82
N ASN A 221 -22.09 6.32 -8.15
CA ASN A 221 -21.00 6.14 -7.20
C ASN A 221 -20.38 7.49 -6.83
N GLU A 222 -20.33 7.75 -5.53
CA GLU A 222 -19.69 8.92 -4.95
C GLU A 222 -18.36 8.51 -4.31
N ILE A 223 -17.28 9.19 -4.71
CA ILE A 223 -15.94 9.00 -4.18
C ILE A 223 -15.72 10.00 -3.06
N HIS A 224 -15.29 9.51 -1.91
CA HIS A 224 -14.93 10.32 -0.76
C HIS A 224 -13.42 10.20 -0.50
N TRP A 225 -12.70 11.30 -0.66
CA TRP A 225 -11.26 11.35 -0.47
C TRP A 225 -10.90 11.69 0.97
N VAL A 226 -10.07 10.85 1.56
CA VAL A 226 -9.61 10.99 2.95
C VAL A 226 -8.21 11.58 2.96
N SER A 227 -8.07 12.79 3.48
CA SER A 227 -6.80 13.51 3.60
C SER A 227 -6.32 13.62 5.05
N PRO A 228 -5.02 13.80 5.33
CA PRO A 228 -3.93 13.98 4.37
C PRO A 228 -3.35 12.62 3.96
N GLU A 229 -3.88 12.05 2.87
CA GLU A 229 -3.47 10.78 2.27
C GLU A 229 -1.95 10.77 2.06
N HIS A 230 -1.35 9.61 2.29
CA HIS A 230 0.06 9.38 1.99
C HIS A 230 0.32 7.90 1.74
N CYS A 231 1.25 7.62 0.85
CA CYS A 231 1.73 6.29 0.57
C CYS A 231 3.25 6.23 0.74
N ALA A 232 3.74 5.20 1.43
CA ALA A 232 5.15 5.03 1.73
C ALA A 232 5.56 3.56 1.70
N LEU A 233 6.86 3.29 1.93
CA LEU A 233 7.38 1.93 1.91
C LEU A 233 7.76 1.46 3.32
N LEU A 234 7.00 0.51 3.86
CA LEU A 234 7.31 -0.20 5.09
C LEU A 234 8.48 -1.17 4.87
N VAL A 235 9.61 -0.89 5.51
CA VAL A 235 10.86 -1.64 5.35
C VAL A 235 11.26 -2.44 6.59
N GLY A 236 10.55 -2.28 7.70
CA GLY A 236 10.91 -2.97 8.92
C GLY A 236 10.10 -2.57 10.14
N TYR A 237 10.47 -3.14 11.27
CA TYR A 237 9.89 -2.84 12.58
C TYR A 237 10.88 -3.22 13.69
N ASN A 238 10.75 -2.58 14.85
CA ASN A 238 11.39 -3.00 16.10
C ASN A 238 10.32 -3.28 17.16
N GLU A 239 10.63 -3.28 18.46
CA GLU A 239 9.63 -3.47 19.51
C GLU A 239 8.50 -2.42 19.48
N ASN A 240 8.85 -1.15 19.25
CA ASN A 240 7.94 0.00 19.48
C ASN A 240 7.56 0.75 18.20
N GLU A 241 8.29 0.53 17.10
CA GLU A 241 8.19 1.35 15.90
C GLU A 241 8.08 0.52 14.63
N PHE A 242 7.36 1.07 13.65
CA PHE A 242 7.49 0.70 12.25
C PHE A 242 8.51 1.62 11.57
N ILE A 243 9.29 1.04 10.65
CA ILE A 243 10.37 1.74 9.95
C ILE A 243 9.93 1.94 8.50
N ILE A 244 9.83 3.19 8.07
CA ILE A 244 9.27 3.60 6.79
C ILE A 244 10.32 4.34 5.97
N ASN A 245 10.52 3.94 4.71
CA ASN A 245 11.17 4.80 3.73
C ASN A 245 10.11 5.76 3.18
N ASP A 246 10.19 7.02 3.59
CA ASP A 246 9.16 8.01 3.31
C ASP A 246 9.51 8.84 2.05
N PRO A 247 8.74 8.72 0.94
CA PRO A 247 9.01 9.45 -0.29
C PRO A 247 8.77 10.97 -0.16
N HIS A 248 7.99 11.40 0.83
CA HIS A 248 7.70 12.80 1.10
C HIS A 248 8.81 13.50 1.90
N THR A 249 9.53 12.79 2.76
CA THR A 249 10.69 13.36 3.50
C THR A 249 12.03 13.01 2.86
N GLY A 250 12.07 11.94 2.04
CA GLY A 250 13.29 11.37 1.48
C GLY A 250 14.17 10.70 2.53
N LYS A 251 13.60 10.29 3.67
CA LYS A 251 14.32 9.72 4.82
C LYS A 251 13.69 8.44 5.34
N VAL A 252 14.52 7.65 6.03
CA VAL A 252 14.05 6.52 6.84
C VAL A 252 13.46 7.10 8.12
N GLU A 253 12.15 6.98 8.27
CA GLU A 253 11.38 7.48 9.40
C GLU A 253 11.00 6.33 10.33
N TYR A 254 10.97 6.63 11.64
CA TYR A 254 10.61 5.70 12.69
C TYR A 254 9.32 6.18 13.32
N TYR A 255 8.24 5.42 13.16
CA TYR A 255 6.93 5.79 13.65
C TYR A 255 6.48 4.86 14.75
N ASN A 256 5.97 5.43 15.84
CA ASN A 256 5.32 4.67 16.92
C ASN A 256 4.25 3.74 16.33
N LYS A 257 4.32 2.45 16.69
CA LYS A 257 3.44 1.40 16.13
C LYS A 257 1.97 1.70 16.31
N ASP A 258 1.56 2.08 17.51
CA ASP A 258 0.14 2.27 17.83
C ASP A 258 -0.47 3.38 16.99
N LEU A 259 0.23 4.51 16.89
CA LEU A 259 -0.20 5.62 16.05
C LEU A 259 -0.16 5.25 14.57
N PHE A 260 0.88 4.54 14.11
CA PHE A 260 0.97 4.06 12.74
C PHE A 260 -0.22 3.16 12.37
N LEU A 261 -0.49 2.14 13.18
CA LEU A 261 -1.56 1.18 12.96
C LEU A 261 -2.93 1.86 12.97
N LYS A 262 -3.13 2.82 13.87
CA LYS A 262 -4.31 3.67 13.88
C LYS A 262 -4.51 4.35 12.52
N ARG A 263 -3.48 5.02 11.98
CA ARG A 263 -3.57 5.69 10.66
C ARG A 263 -3.74 4.71 9.51
N TRP A 264 -2.99 3.63 9.48
CA TRP A 264 -3.11 2.60 8.44
C TRP A 264 -4.50 1.97 8.40
N ARG A 265 -5.09 1.63 9.56
CA ARG A 265 -6.48 1.14 9.66
C ARG A 265 -7.50 2.21 9.26
N GLN A 266 -7.27 3.47 9.61
CA GLN A 266 -8.04 4.63 9.13
C GLN A 266 -7.87 4.91 7.64
N MET A 267 -6.88 4.31 6.96
CA MET A 267 -6.73 4.37 5.50
C MET A 267 -7.18 3.06 4.82
N GLY A 268 -7.86 2.17 5.55
CA GLY A 268 -8.44 0.96 4.98
C GLY A 268 -7.49 -0.23 4.94
N ARG A 269 -6.41 -0.22 5.71
CA ARG A 269 -5.38 -1.28 5.74
C ARG A 269 -4.76 -1.59 4.38
N GLN A 270 -4.75 -0.61 3.48
CA GLN A 270 -4.22 -0.79 2.14
C GLN A 270 -2.73 -1.12 2.20
N ALA A 271 -2.35 -2.22 1.54
CA ALA A 271 -0.98 -2.69 1.49
C ALA A 271 -0.73 -3.58 0.26
N VAL A 272 0.37 -3.34 -0.44
CA VAL A 272 0.77 -4.10 -1.63
C VAL A 272 2.25 -4.46 -1.55
N SER A 273 2.63 -5.65 -1.98
CA SER A 273 4.03 -6.07 -2.03
C SER A 273 4.25 -7.09 -3.15
N ILE A 274 5.35 -7.84 -3.07
CA ILE A 274 5.75 -8.90 -3.99
C ILE A 274 6.06 -10.16 -3.18
N ILE A 275 5.88 -11.33 -3.81
CA ILE A 275 6.31 -12.64 -3.30
C ILE A 275 7.18 -13.35 -4.33
N GLN A 276 7.88 -14.39 -3.88
CA GLN A 276 8.70 -15.28 -4.69
C GLN A 276 8.29 -16.75 -4.45
#